data_AF-A0A553AWZ6-F1
#
_entry.id   AF-A0A553AWZ6-F1
#
_cell.length_a   1.000
_cell.length_b   1.000
_cell.length_c   1.000
_cell.angle_alpha   90.00
_cell.angle_beta   90.00
_cell.angle_gamma   90.00
#
_symmetry.space_group_name_H-M   'P 1'
#
loop_
_entity.id
_entity.type
_entity.pdbx_description
1 polymer ?
#
loop_
_entity_poly.entity_id
_entity_poly.type
_entity_poly.pdbx_seq_one_letter_code
_entity_poly.pdbx_strand_id
1 'polypeptide(L)'
;MTVRAFVPYGDRRLHMPAAAVESVTETVRMIWDDMIDTMEAMPGVGLAAPQIGIMQRLAVVDASDKRGQAIRMANPEVLHASVKLRAHEEASPNLPGVSARIERPRAVTIRFLNDQGQIEDRDFVGLWATSVQHQIDHLNGRVYVDHLSPLRRKMLVQKSAKLTRR
;
A
#
# COMPACT_ATOMS: atom_id res chain seq x y z
N MET A 1 -14.17 -9.45 -8.73
CA MET A 1 -15.00 -9.31 -7.52
C MET A 1 -14.84 -10.51 -6.61
N THR A 2 -13.84 -10.49 -5.73
CA THR A 2 -13.60 -11.52 -4.71
C THR A 2 -12.62 -10.94 -3.68
N VAL A 3 -12.96 -11.04 -2.39
CA VAL A 3 -12.01 -10.68 -1.32
C VAL A 3 -10.85 -11.67 -1.35
N ARG A 4 -9.63 -11.16 -1.54
CA ARG A 4 -8.39 -11.95 -1.64
C ARG A 4 -7.75 -12.12 -0.27
N ALA A 5 -7.09 -13.25 -0.06
CA ALA A 5 -6.29 -13.48 1.14
C ALA A 5 -4.99 -12.66 1.10
N PHE A 6 -4.59 -12.12 2.25
CA PHE A 6 -3.30 -11.44 2.40
C PHE A 6 -2.17 -12.45 2.58
N VAL A 7 -1.03 -12.19 1.96
CA VAL A 7 0.17 -12.99 2.20
C VAL A 7 0.79 -12.63 3.57
N PRO A 8 1.36 -13.58 4.32
CA PRO A 8 1.95 -13.28 5.61
C PRO A 8 3.24 -12.46 5.45
N TYR A 9 3.64 -11.69 6.47
CA TYR A 9 4.90 -10.91 6.48
C TYR A 9 6.14 -11.71 6.06
N GLY A 10 6.20 -13.01 6.38
CA GLY A 10 7.32 -13.88 6.01
C GLY A 10 7.36 -14.28 4.52
N ASP A 11 6.32 -13.98 3.74
CA ASP A 11 6.28 -14.26 2.31
C ASP A 11 7.29 -13.38 1.57
N ARG A 12 8.16 -14.01 0.77
CA ARG A 12 9.23 -13.34 0.02
C ARG A 12 8.70 -12.24 -0.89
N ARG A 13 7.47 -12.37 -1.40
CA ARG A 13 6.85 -11.41 -2.31
C ARG A 13 6.71 -10.01 -1.71
N LEU A 14 6.54 -9.89 -0.39
CA LEU A 14 6.48 -8.58 0.29
C LEU A 14 7.82 -7.87 0.36
N HIS A 15 8.92 -8.59 0.12
CA HIS A 15 10.31 -8.10 0.24
C HIS A 15 11.01 -8.03 -1.11
N MET A 16 10.23 -8.04 -2.21
CA MET A 16 10.73 -7.97 -3.57
C MET A 16 10.04 -6.83 -4.33
N PRO A 17 10.75 -6.07 -5.18
CA PRO A 17 10.12 -5.10 -6.07
C PRO A 17 9.12 -5.79 -7.02
N ALA A 18 7.95 -5.19 -7.19
CA ALA A 18 6.93 -5.65 -8.11
C ALA A 18 7.25 -5.25 -9.57
N ALA A 19 6.79 -6.05 -10.53
CA ALA A 19 7.01 -5.79 -11.96
C ALA A 19 6.17 -4.60 -12.45
N ALA A 20 6.75 -3.78 -13.33
CA ALA A 20 6.03 -2.69 -13.96
C ALA A 20 4.88 -3.19 -14.84
N VAL A 21 3.85 -2.37 -14.98
CA VAL A 21 2.66 -2.63 -15.79
C VAL A 21 2.78 -1.83 -17.08
N GLU A 22 2.89 -2.50 -18.22
CA GLU A 22 3.10 -1.82 -19.51
C GLU A 22 1.85 -1.07 -19.99
N SER A 23 0.67 -1.64 -19.76
CA SER A 23 -0.60 -1.05 -20.19
C SER A 23 -1.76 -1.50 -19.28
N VAL A 24 -2.81 -0.69 -19.22
CA VAL A 24 -4.04 -1.04 -18.49
C VAL A 24 -4.93 -1.93 -19.35
N THR A 25 -4.70 -3.23 -19.23
CA THR A 25 -5.53 -4.27 -19.84
C THR A 25 -6.77 -4.56 -18.99
N GLU A 26 -7.69 -5.36 -19.52
CA GLU A 26 -8.84 -5.84 -18.75
C GLU A 26 -8.41 -6.61 -17.50
N THR A 27 -7.37 -7.43 -17.60
CA THR A 27 -6.79 -8.13 -16.44
C THR A 27 -6.34 -7.17 -15.34
N VAL A 28 -5.74 -6.03 -15.70
CA VAL A 28 -5.33 -5.01 -14.72
C VAL A 28 -6.54 -4.40 -14.02
N ARG A 29 -7.61 -4.10 -14.77
CA ARG A 29 -8.87 -3.58 -14.21
C ARG A 29 -9.51 -4.58 -13.24
N MET A 30 -9.58 -5.85 -13.63
CA MET A 30 -10.08 -6.91 -12.76
C MET A 30 -9.26 -7.07 -11.47
N ILE A 31 -7.93 -6.94 -11.55
CA ILE A 31 -7.07 -6.97 -10.36
C ILE A 31 -7.39 -5.79 -9.44
N TRP A 32 -7.56 -4.58 -9.97
CA TRP A 32 -7.96 -3.44 -9.15
C TRP A 32 -9.31 -3.62 -8.50
N ASP A 33 -10.29 -4.21 -9.19
CA ASP A 33 -11.60 -4.44 -8.59
C ASP A 33 -11.51 -5.45 -7.43
N ASP A 34 -10.75 -6.55 -7.59
CA ASP A 34 -10.46 -7.47 -6.49
C ASP A 34 -9.71 -6.76 -5.33
N MET A 35 -8.78 -5.86 -5.65
CA MET A 35 -8.05 -5.09 -4.64
C MET A 35 -8.96 -4.11 -3.89
N ILE A 36 -9.89 -3.45 -4.58
CA ILE A 36 -10.87 -2.55 -3.96
C ILE A 36 -11.78 -3.34 -3.05
N ASP A 37 -12.37 -4.45 -3.52
CA ASP A 37 -13.21 -5.32 -2.68
C ASP A 37 -12.46 -5.80 -1.43
N THR A 38 -11.19 -6.17 -1.60
CA THR A 38 -10.33 -6.61 -0.49
C THR A 38 -9.99 -5.48 0.48
N MET A 39 -9.72 -4.28 -0.02
CA MET A 39 -9.50 -3.08 0.79
C MET A 39 -10.77 -2.65 1.54
N GLU A 40 -11.93 -2.77 0.91
CA GLU A 40 -13.23 -2.46 1.51
C GLU A 40 -13.64 -3.43 2.61
N ALA A 41 -13.18 -4.68 2.53
CA ALA A 41 -13.37 -5.69 3.57
C ALA A 41 -12.48 -5.50 4.82
N MET A 42 -11.61 -4.49 4.85
CA MET A 42 -10.71 -4.22 5.98
C MET A 42 -10.75 -2.74 6.41
N PRO A 43 -10.37 -2.41 7.66
CA PRO A 43 -10.33 -1.03 8.15
C PRO A 43 -9.17 -0.19 7.54
N GLY A 44 -8.60 -0.61 6.42
CA GLY A 44 -7.47 0.03 5.74
C GLY A 44 -7.90 0.95 4.60
N VAL A 45 -7.09 1.98 4.32
CA VAL A 45 -7.36 3.03 3.31
C VAL A 45 -6.49 2.89 2.05
N GLY A 46 -5.89 1.71 1.85
CA GLY A 46 -5.09 1.42 0.67
C GLY A 46 -4.64 -0.02 0.62
N LEU A 47 -4.32 -0.48 -0.58
CA LEU A 47 -3.83 -1.81 -0.84
C LEU A 47 -2.89 -1.81 -2.06
N ALA A 48 -1.76 -2.49 -1.93
CA ALA A 48 -0.84 -2.78 -3.02
C ALA A 48 -0.96 -4.25 -3.44
N ALA A 49 -0.89 -4.54 -4.74
CA ALA A 49 -1.03 -5.90 -5.27
C ALA A 49 -0.10 -6.95 -4.63
N PRO A 50 1.17 -6.65 -4.25
CA PRO A 50 2.03 -7.60 -3.54
C PRO A 50 1.45 -8.10 -2.21
N GLN A 51 0.60 -7.31 -1.55
CA GLN A 51 -0.04 -7.68 -0.29
C GLN A 51 -1.02 -8.85 -0.42
N ILE A 52 -1.57 -9.05 -1.62
CA ILE A 52 -2.41 -10.21 -1.98
C ILE A 52 -1.66 -11.19 -2.89
N GLY A 53 -0.33 -11.07 -2.96
CA GLY A 53 0.54 -12.01 -3.66
C GLY A 53 0.68 -11.80 -5.17
N ILE A 54 0.18 -10.69 -5.71
CA ILE A 54 0.29 -10.33 -7.13
C ILE A 54 1.49 -9.39 -7.32
N MET A 55 2.52 -9.85 -8.02
CA MET A 55 3.79 -9.12 -8.19
C MET A 55 3.75 -8.11 -9.35
N GLN A 56 2.76 -7.21 -9.34
CA GLN A 56 2.63 -6.10 -10.28
C GLN A 56 2.58 -4.76 -9.54
N ARG A 57 3.06 -3.69 -10.17
CA ARG A 57 3.05 -2.31 -9.63
C ARG A 57 1.66 -1.69 -9.69
N LEU A 58 0.71 -2.31 -9.00
CA LEU A 58 -0.69 -1.87 -8.89
C LEU A 58 -0.99 -1.50 -7.44
N ALA A 59 -1.59 -0.33 -7.25
CA ALA A 59 -2.05 0.16 -5.96
C ALA A 59 -3.46 0.75 -6.07
N VAL A 60 -4.22 0.65 -4.99
CA VAL A 60 -5.48 1.38 -4.79
C VAL A 60 -5.42 2.11 -3.46
N VAL A 61 -5.99 3.32 -3.42
CA VAL A 61 -6.07 4.13 -2.19
C VAL A 61 -7.44 4.77 -2.11
N ASP A 62 -8.09 4.66 -0.96
CA ASP A 62 -9.31 5.40 -0.62
C ASP A 62 -9.25 5.87 0.83
N ALA A 63 -8.88 7.13 1.01
CA ALA A 63 -8.92 7.82 2.30
C ALA A 63 -10.04 8.87 2.37
N SER A 64 -11.12 8.66 1.59
CA SER A 64 -12.33 9.48 1.67
C SER A 64 -13.17 9.11 2.89
N ASP A 65 -13.92 10.07 3.42
CA ASP A 65 -14.79 9.83 4.58
C ASP A 65 -15.94 8.86 4.28
N LYS A 66 -16.42 8.85 3.02
CA LYS A 66 -17.59 8.07 2.59
C LYS A 66 -17.26 6.73 1.93
N ARG A 67 -15.97 6.45 1.65
CA ARG A 67 -15.51 5.30 0.86
C ARG A 67 -16.10 5.29 -0.56
N GLY A 68 -15.68 4.35 -1.40
CA GLY A 68 -16.13 4.23 -2.79
C GLY A 68 -15.52 5.27 -3.74
N GLN A 69 -14.46 5.96 -3.34
CA GLN A 69 -13.70 6.94 -4.14
C GLN A 69 -12.26 6.47 -4.38
N ALA A 70 -12.08 5.15 -4.51
CA ALA A 70 -10.78 4.53 -4.67
C ALA A 70 -10.07 5.02 -5.94
N ILE A 71 -8.84 5.48 -5.76
CA ILE A 71 -7.95 5.87 -6.85
C ILE A 71 -7.14 4.65 -7.25
N ARG A 72 -7.27 4.25 -8.51
CA ARG A 72 -6.53 3.13 -9.14
C ARG A 72 -5.24 3.65 -9.75
N MET A 73 -4.11 3.05 -9.39
CA MET A 73 -2.78 3.50 -9.82
C MET A 73 -1.95 2.32 -10.32
N ALA A 74 -1.43 2.44 -11.55
CA ALA A 74 -0.41 1.57 -12.10
C ALA A 74 0.92 2.34 -12.17
N ASN A 75 2.00 1.68 -11.78
CA ASN A 75 3.35 2.26 -11.71
C ASN A 75 3.44 3.60 -10.96
N PRO A 76 2.84 3.77 -9.76
CA PRO A 76 2.94 5.03 -9.05
C PRO A 76 4.39 5.37 -8.68
N GLU A 77 4.77 6.63 -8.91
CA GLU A 77 6.08 7.21 -8.63
C GLU A 77 5.93 8.59 -7.97
N VAL A 78 6.73 8.86 -6.95
CA VAL A 78 6.76 10.16 -6.27
C VAL A 78 7.57 11.16 -7.12
N LEU A 79 6.93 12.19 -7.66
CA LEU A 79 7.61 13.29 -8.35
C LEU A 79 8.12 14.34 -7.36
N HIS A 80 7.27 14.70 -6.40
CA HIS A 80 7.57 15.71 -5.40
C HIS A 80 7.09 15.26 -4.03
N ALA A 81 7.84 15.65 -2.99
CA ALA A 81 7.50 15.38 -1.60
C ALA A 81 7.73 16.64 -0.75
N SER A 82 6.79 16.94 0.13
CA SER A 82 6.92 18.07 1.04
C SER A 82 7.98 17.80 2.11
N VAL A 83 8.77 18.82 2.47
CA VAL A 83 9.71 18.75 3.61
C VAL A 83 8.98 18.56 4.94
N LYS A 84 7.76 19.10 5.07
CA LYS A 84 6.95 18.94 6.28
C LYS A 84 6.53 17.48 6.45
N LEU A 85 6.97 16.86 7.53
CA LEU A 85 6.57 15.51 7.89
C LEU A 85 5.24 15.52 8.66
N ARG A 86 4.53 14.39 8.57
CA ARG A 86 3.37 14.06 9.40
C ARG A 86 3.61 12.68 9.99
N ALA A 87 3.52 12.59 11.31
CA ALA A 87 3.50 11.31 12.00
C ALA A 87 2.12 10.66 11.89
N HIS A 88 2.10 9.36 11.61
CA HIS A 88 0.89 8.55 11.59
C HIS A 88 1.18 7.17 12.20
N GLU A 89 0.22 6.61 12.94
CA GLU A 89 0.23 5.19 13.28
C GLU A 89 -0.10 4.32 12.05
N GLU A 90 0.86 3.57 11.54
CA GLU A 90 0.69 2.65 10.42
C GLU A 90 0.61 1.20 10.90
N ALA A 91 -0.19 0.41 10.19
CA ALA A 91 -0.33 -1.03 10.33
C ALA A 91 -0.51 -1.65 8.94
N SER A 92 -0.36 -2.96 8.83
CA SER A 92 -0.56 -3.68 7.55
C SER A 92 -1.29 -4.99 7.82
N PRO A 93 -2.25 -5.40 6.96
CA PRO A 93 -2.90 -6.71 7.07
C PRO A 93 -1.89 -7.87 6.93
N ASN A 94 -0.74 -7.63 6.29
CA ASN A 94 0.33 -8.61 6.17
C ASN A 94 1.12 -8.83 7.48
N LEU A 95 0.98 -7.91 8.45
CA LEU A 95 1.61 -7.97 9.77
C LEU A 95 0.55 -7.71 10.87
N PRO A 96 -0.37 -8.66 11.11
CA PRO A 96 -1.57 -8.43 11.92
C PRO A 96 -1.26 -8.18 13.40
N GLY A 97 -2.13 -7.38 14.03
CA GLY A 97 -2.13 -7.15 15.48
C GLY A 97 -1.04 -6.20 16.01
N VAL A 98 -0.29 -5.56 15.12
CA VAL A 98 0.76 -4.59 15.47
C VAL A 98 0.68 -3.35 14.59
N SER A 99 1.11 -2.23 15.16
CA SER A 99 1.18 -0.92 14.52
C SER A 99 2.43 -0.19 15.01
N ALA A 100 2.86 0.85 14.29
CA ALA A 100 3.92 1.75 14.74
C ALA A 100 3.72 3.16 14.19
N ARG A 101 4.19 4.15 14.94
CA ARG A 101 4.21 5.55 14.49
C ARG A 101 5.38 5.77 13.51
N ILE A 102 5.06 6.10 12.27
CA ILE A 102 6.00 6.42 11.17
C ILE A 102 5.81 7.89 10.77
N GLU A 103 6.89 8.54 10.37
CA GLU A 103 6.85 9.90 9.83
C GLU A 103 7.06 9.87 8.33
N ARG A 104 6.15 10.49 7.57
CA ARG A 104 6.23 10.61 6.11
C ARG A 104 5.97 12.05 5.67
N PRO A 105 6.45 12.48 4.50
CA PRO A 105 6.00 13.70 3.85
C PRO A 105 4.49 13.89 3.93
N ARG A 106 4.05 15.05 4.43
CA ARG A 106 2.63 15.39 4.60
C ARG A 106 1.89 15.50 3.27
N ALA A 107 2.59 15.89 2.21
CA ALA A 107 2.05 15.99 0.86
C ALA A 107 3.04 15.42 -0.16
N VAL A 108 2.51 14.78 -1.20
CA VAL A 108 3.28 14.22 -2.31
C VAL A 108 2.54 14.41 -3.63
N THR A 109 3.26 14.65 -4.71
CA THR A 109 2.75 14.58 -6.09
C THR A 109 3.16 13.25 -6.67
N ILE A 110 2.20 12.44 -7.12
CA ILE A 110 2.44 11.10 -7.65
C ILE A 110 2.09 11.08 -9.14
N ARG A 111 3.00 10.56 -9.96
CA ARG A 111 2.75 10.17 -11.35
C ARG A 111 2.36 8.71 -11.43
N PHE A 112 1.31 8.39 -12.15
CA PHE A 112 0.87 7.01 -12.38
C PHE A 112 0.07 6.88 -13.68
N LEU A 113 -0.17 5.63 -14.08
CA LEU A 113 -1.10 5.27 -15.15
C LEU A 113 -2.48 5.00 -14.52
N ASN A 114 -3.49 5.79 -14.90
CA ASN A 114 -4.85 5.68 -14.36
C ASN A 114 -5.66 4.55 -15.04
N ASP A 115 -6.93 4.37 -14.66
CA ASP A 115 -7.78 3.28 -15.17
C ASP A 115 -8.18 3.42 -16.64
N GLN A 116 -8.05 4.62 -17.23
CA GLN A 116 -8.15 4.84 -18.67
C GLN A 116 -6.82 4.56 -19.42
N GLY A 117 -5.75 4.19 -18.71
CA GLY A 117 -4.44 4.00 -19.32
C GLY A 117 -3.76 5.31 -19.72
N GLN A 118 -4.09 6.42 -19.05
CA GLN A 118 -3.48 7.72 -19.26
C GLN A 118 -2.51 8.05 -18.13
N ILE A 119 -1.41 8.74 -18.46
CA ILE A 119 -0.50 9.26 -17.44
C ILE A 119 -1.19 10.40 -16.72
N GLU A 120 -1.20 10.32 -15.40
CA GLU A 120 -1.80 11.31 -14.52
C GLU A 120 -0.82 11.68 -13.39
N ASP A 121 -0.67 12.98 -13.16
CA ASP A 121 0.01 13.54 -11.99
C ASP A 121 -1.06 14.04 -11.01
N ARG A 122 -1.04 13.54 -9.77
CA ARG A 122 -2.03 13.93 -8.75
C ARG A 122 -1.36 14.25 -7.42
N ASP A 123 -1.84 15.30 -6.77
CA ASP A 123 -1.42 15.68 -5.43
C ASP A 123 -2.22 14.95 -4.36
N PHE A 124 -1.51 14.38 -3.39
CA PHE A 124 -2.08 13.71 -2.23
C PHE A 124 -1.62 14.44 -0.96
N VAL A 125 -2.52 14.58 0.02
CA VAL A 125 -2.25 15.28 1.28
C VAL A 125 -2.74 14.50 2.50
N GLY A 126 -2.06 14.63 3.64
CA GLY A 126 -2.50 14.06 4.90
C GLY A 126 -2.59 12.53 4.85
N LEU A 127 -3.77 11.97 5.13
CA LEU A 127 -3.98 10.51 5.13
C LEU A 127 -3.79 9.90 3.74
N TRP A 128 -4.27 10.58 2.70
CA TRP A 128 -4.07 10.19 1.31
C TRP A 128 -2.57 10.08 0.98
N ALA A 129 -1.78 11.08 1.38
CA ALA A 129 -0.34 11.07 1.19
C ALA A 129 0.34 9.92 1.95
N THR A 130 -0.06 9.66 3.20
CA THR A 130 0.48 8.54 3.98
C THR A 130 0.16 7.21 3.31
N SER A 131 -1.10 6.99 2.90
CA SER A 131 -1.55 5.74 2.31
C SER A 131 -0.84 5.47 0.98
N VAL A 132 -0.75 6.43 0.07
CA VAL A 132 -0.08 6.22 -1.22
C VAL A 132 1.42 5.91 -1.06
N GLN A 133 2.11 6.60 -0.15
CA GLN A 133 3.52 6.32 0.14
C GLN A 133 3.71 4.92 0.75
N HIS A 134 2.81 4.49 1.63
CA HIS A 134 2.81 3.13 2.18
C HIS A 134 2.59 2.08 1.08
N GLN A 135 1.68 2.33 0.12
CA GLN A 135 1.47 1.40 -0.99
C GLN A 135 2.67 1.36 -1.94
N ILE A 136 3.30 2.51 -2.23
CA ILE A 136 4.53 2.57 -3.02
C ILE A 136 5.67 1.79 -2.36
N ASP A 137 5.81 1.85 -1.02
CA ASP A 137 6.76 1.01 -0.30
C ASP A 137 6.52 -0.48 -0.57
N HIS A 138 5.27 -0.95 -0.48
CA HIS A 138 4.92 -2.33 -0.79
C HIS A 138 5.28 -2.72 -2.23
N LEU A 139 5.08 -1.83 -3.20
CA LEU A 139 5.50 -2.06 -4.60
C LEU A 139 7.02 -2.14 -4.76
N ASN A 140 7.77 -1.55 -3.84
CA ASN A 140 9.23 -1.58 -3.81
C ASN A 140 9.78 -2.71 -2.92
N GLY A 141 8.92 -3.60 -2.42
CA GLY A 141 9.32 -4.69 -1.53
C GLY A 141 9.69 -4.22 -0.14
N ARG A 142 9.03 -3.17 0.37
CA ARG A 142 9.21 -2.63 1.71
C ARG A 142 7.89 -2.64 2.47
N VAL A 143 7.97 -2.84 3.77
CA VAL A 143 6.83 -2.78 4.70
C VAL A 143 7.09 -1.66 5.70
N TYR A 144 6.04 -1.06 6.29
CA TYR A 144 6.19 0.09 7.20
C TYR A 144 7.22 -0.12 8.34
N VAL A 145 7.38 -1.36 8.83
CA VAL A 145 8.37 -1.69 9.88
C VAL A 145 9.82 -1.53 9.43
N ASP A 146 10.09 -1.43 8.13
CA ASP A 146 11.42 -1.20 7.58
C ASP A 146 11.92 0.24 7.82
N HIS A 147 11.02 1.16 8.15
CA HIS A 147 11.35 2.53 8.58
C HIS A 147 11.71 2.62 10.07
N LEU A 148 11.60 1.52 10.82
CA LEU A 148 11.92 1.48 12.24
C LEU A 148 13.38 1.06 12.48
N SER A 149 13.87 1.34 13.69
CA SER A 149 15.16 0.78 14.11
C SER A 149 15.12 -0.76 14.08
N PRO A 150 16.26 -1.43 13.81
CA PRO A 150 16.29 -2.89 13.72
C PRO A 150 15.71 -3.62 14.94
N LEU A 151 15.95 -3.08 16.14
CA LEU A 151 15.39 -3.62 17.39
C LEU A 151 13.87 -3.52 17.41
N ARG A 152 13.30 -2.34 17.12
CA ARG A 152 11.85 -2.12 17.10
C ARG A 152 11.16 -2.98 16.04
N ARG A 153 11.73 -3.05 14.84
CA ARG A 153 11.26 -3.94 13.76
C ARG A 153 11.19 -5.39 14.24
N LYS A 154 12.29 -5.92 14.80
CA LYS A 154 12.36 -7.30 15.30
C LYS A 154 11.29 -7.57 16.37
N MET A 155 11.09 -6.65 17.32
CA MET A 155 10.09 -6.78 18.37
C MET A 155 8.67 -6.86 17.82
N LEU A 156 8.29 -5.99 16.88
CA LEU A 156 6.94 -5.99 16.29
C LEU A 156 6.67 -7.24 15.47
N VAL A 157 7.64 -7.68 14.67
CA VAL A 157 7.54 -8.90 13.86
C VAL A 157 7.33 -10.12 14.76
N GLN A 158 8.11 -10.24 15.84
CA GLN A 158 7.94 -11.32 16.82
C GLN A 158 6.60 -11.25 17.55
N LYS A 159 6.12 -10.04 17.87
CA LYS A 159 4.81 -9.84 18.52
C LYS A 159 3.68 -10.29 17.59
N SER A 160 3.69 -9.87 16.33
CA SER A 160 2.70 -10.28 15.33
C SER A 160 2.68 -11.81 15.14
N ALA A 161 3.85 -12.43 14.98
CA ALA A 161 3.95 -13.89 14.83
C ALA A 161 3.38 -14.68 16.02
N LYS A 162 3.44 -14.13 17.25
CA LYS A 162 2.80 -14.74 18.43
C LYS A 162 1.29 -14.59 18.42
N LEU A 163 0.77 -13.48 17.89
CA LEU A 163 -0.67 -13.22 17.79
C LEU A 163 -1.32 -14.11 16.73
N THR A 164 -0.65 -14.37 15.60
CA THR A 164 -1.18 -15.23 14.52
C THR A 164 -1.16 -16.73 14.84
N ARG A 165 -0.39 -17.16 15.86
CA ARG A 165 -0.35 -18.56 16.32
C ARG A 165 -1.45 -18.90 17.33
N ARG A 166 -2.21 -17.92 17.79
CA ARG A 166 -3.32 -18.07 18.73
C ARG A 166 -4.63 -18.07 17.96
#